data_AF-A0A947VR06-F1
#
_entry.id   AF-A0A947VR06-F1
#
_cell.length_a   1.000
_cell.length_b   1.000
_cell.length_c   1.000
_cell.angle_alpha   90.00
_cell.angle_beta   90.00
_cell.angle_gamma   90.00
#
_symmetry.space_group_name_H-M   'P 1'
#
loop_
_entity.id
_entity.type
_entity.pdbx_description
1 polymer ?
#
loop_
_entity_poly.entity_id
_entity_poly.type
_entity_poly.pdbx_seq_one_letter_code
_entity_poly.pdbx_strand_id
1 'polypeptide(L)'
;MKRALLALLLVAALAAPAFGQFVPQSMEYGMTAGTFSNEIDQSFQANVDFGTLKDSFLFAGLGNPISGNAPFIAQRAFDLGFTGPYSVGYFMAGQLPISLFTTLSFDKLAARTIAADYAVDSYSTANVVAGTTTTGMEWLDQKTSYAATNPIYFNNFAATLQAITRLGPAVIGLYVNLAADNNAADTVAAIGYNRTVTDAYFYNTAIAGVAPVSSANYTTTTSATNVDPAALPAAGANGAATLTDTLRIGVPFAMRTGALEHKLYIDATMLSSVASGAYSLTETAHVAGGGGAATDRTLNLTSTSSATDIALNYALGIPVGSAGDRWFAQAAFGLGLNGAAYSYDSLSRPYDLSVAATKTALAGGSRTTYAKTYETATDISGSLGGGRVFAFQPSGAVAFKVAPTLTIGIATTTNGGAALQTGYTTTTQPLDATGAYDATTYTTTAVSYSGDPAKTFTLMPSIQLPMGLVVKPEGWKFNLLLGANPAVTLTSTTSTASSRVTTTTTTTYTASAVSAVNISTANPTDPGKATTTLVPSFSEVHYLGISVPFDGGVRFDARLNANLLNFESFTVQAFIPLK
;
A
#
# COMPACT_ATOMS: atom_id res chain seq x y z
N MET A 1 -34.62 -28.89 14.86
CA MET A 1 -33.97 -27.71 14.22
C MET A 1 -33.04 -26.89 15.15
N LYS A 2 -32.58 -27.41 16.31
CA LYS A 2 -31.66 -26.67 17.22
C LYS A 2 -30.21 -27.23 17.28
N ARG A 3 -29.90 -28.31 16.57
CA ARG A 3 -28.54 -28.89 16.50
C ARG A 3 -27.79 -28.58 15.20
N ALA A 4 -28.51 -28.22 14.13
CA ALA A 4 -27.90 -27.77 12.87
C ALA A 4 -27.43 -26.31 12.91
N LEU A 5 -28.10 -25.45 13.70
CA LEU A 5 -27.74 -24.04 13.83
C LEU A 5 -26.45 -23.83 14.65
N LEU A 6 -26.18 -24.70 15.62
CA LEU A 6 -24.95 -24.65 16.44
C LEU A 6 -23.72 -25.19 15.70
N ALA A 7 -23.93 -26.09 14.73
CA ALA A 7 -22.88 -26.60 13.84
C ALA A 7 -22.59 -25.61 12.68
N LEU A 8 -23.59 -24.86 12.20
CA LEU A 8 -23.40 -23.82 11.18
C LEU A 8 -22.71 -22.56 11.73
N LEU A 9 -22.87 -22.26 13.02
CA LEU A 9 -22.15 -21.20 13.73
C LEU A 9 -20.69 -21.56 14.05
N LEU A 10 -20.26 -22.78 13.76
CA LEU A 10 -18.89 -23.27 14.00
C LEU A 10 -18.06 -23.51 12.71
N VAL A 11 -18.61 -23.24 11.52
CA VAL A 11 -18.01 -23.68 10.23
C VAL A 11 -17.73 -22.52 9.25
N ALA A 12 -17.87 -21.26 9.66
CA ALA A 12 -17.68 -20.11 8.78
C ALA A 12 -16.37 -19.35 9.07
N ALA A 13 -15.22 -19.85 8.62
CA ALA A 13 -13.96 -19.14 8.80
C ALA A 13 -12.81 -19.88 8.13
N LEU A 14 -12.27 -19.52 6.94
CA LEU A 14 -11.09 -20.24 6.43
C LEU A 14 -10.10 -19.44 5.45
N ALA A 15 -8.77 -19.48 5.64
CA ALA A 15 -7.64 -18.84 4.92
C ALA A 15 -6.36 -19.08 5.78
N ALA A 16 -5.30 -19.44 5.07
CA ALA A 16 -3.99 -20.02 5.45
C ALA A 16 -3.46 -19.99 6.91
N PRO A 17 -2.77 -21.08 7.34
CA PRO A 17 -1.95 -21.13 8.54
C PRO A 17 -0.49 -20.74 8.23
N ALA A 18 -0.02 -19.70 8.87
CA ALA A 18 1.33 -19.58 9.43
C ALA A 18 1.20 -18.47 10.46
N PHE A 19 1.89 -18.54 11.59
CA PHE A 19 1.95 -17.41 12.52
C PHE A 19 2.74 -16.27 11.86
N GLY A 20 2.12 -15.59 10.90
CA GLY A 20 2.57 -14.34 10.29
C GLY A 20 2.24 -13.19 11.22
N GLN A 21 2.69 -13.27 12.47
CA GLN A 21 2.95 -12.05 13.22
C GLN A 21 4.12 -11.38 12.49
N PHE A 22 4.01 -10.10 12.15
CA PHE A 22 5.12 -9.34 11.56
C PHE A 22 6.13 -8.99 12.66
N VAL A 23 6.64 -10.03 13.32
CA VAL A 23 7.42 -9.95 14.56
C VAL A 23 8.77 -10.59 14.31
N PRO A 24 9.82 -10.17 15.03
CA PRO A 24 11.12 -10.80 14.90
C PRO A 24 11.00 -12.31 15.04
N GLN A 25 11.47 -13.01 14.02
CA GLN A 25 11.62 -14.45 14.07
C GLN A 25 13.10 -14.78 14.01
N SER A 26 13.49 -15.82 14.74
CA SER A 26 14.82 -16.35 14.56
C SER A 26 14.98 -16.99 13.19
N MET A 27 16.21 -17.00 12.67
CA MET A 27 16.54 -17.74 11.47
C MET A 27 16.28 -19.24 11.66
N GLU A 28 16.54 -19.77 12.86
CA GLU A 28 16.24 -21.16 13.20
C GLU A 28 14.74 -21.47 13.07
N TYR A 29 13.87 -20.57 13.55
CA TYR A 29 12.42 -20.70 13.41
C TYR A 29 11.99 -20.66 11.95
N GLY A 30 12.45 -19.67 11.17
CA GLY A 30 12.09 -19.56 9.76
C GLY A 30 12.58 -20.73 8.91
N MET A 31 13.85 -21.12 9.08
CA MET A 31 14.48 -22.18 8.27
C MET A 31 13.92 -23.57 8.56
N THR A 32 13.42 -23.80 9.77
CA THR A 32 12.84 -25.10 10.17
C THR A 32 11.31 -25.09 10.15
N ALA A 33 10.71 -24.10 9.48
CA ALA A 33 9.26 -23.91 9.36
C ALA A 33 8.54 -23.97 10.72
N GLY A 34 9.14 -23.34 11.74
CA GLY A 34 8.60 -23.18 13.09
C GLY A 34 8.75 -24.40 14.01
N THR A 35 9.49 -25.43 13.61
CA THR A 35 9.72 -26.63 14.44
C THR A 35 10.77 -26.39 15.54
N PHE A 36 11.79 -25.59 15.24
CA PHE A 36 12.77 -25.10 16.21
C PHE A 36 12.58 -23.62 16.48
N SER A 37 13.05 -23.16 17.64
CA SER A 37 12.96 -21.77 18.08
C SER A 37 14.12 -21.50 19.02
N ASN A 38 14.56 -20.25 19.09
CA ASN A 38 15.66 -19.85 19.95
C ASN A 38 15.30 -18.65 20.84
N GLU A 39 16.31 -18.08 21.48
CA GLU A 39 16.19 -16.97 22.43
C GLU A 39 15.55 -15.72 21.80
N ILE A 40 15.69 -15.50 20.49
CA ILE A 40 15.06 -14.38 19.78
C ILE A 40 13.53 -14.57 19.75
N ASP A 41 13.07 -15.78 19.43
CA ASP A 41 11.63 -16.07 19.45
C ASP A 41 11.07 -15.95 20.88
N GLN A 42 11.85 -16.36 21.88
CA GLN A 42 11.46 -16.28 23.28
C GLN A 42 11.38 -14.84 23.80
N SER A 43 12.27 -13.95 23.32
CA SER A 43 12.41 -12.57 23.80
C SER A 43 11.60 -11.54 23.02
N PHE A 44 11.25 -11.80 21.76
CA PHE A 44 10.57 -10.82 20.90
C PHE A 44 9.18 -11.23 20.41
N GLN A 45 8.73 -12.47 20.67
CA GLN A 45 7.35 -12.88 20.40
C GLN A 45 6.56 -13.05 21.69
N ALA A 46 5.24 -12.83 21.62
CA ALA A 46 4.37 -13.21 22.73
C ALA A 46 4.25 -14.74 22.76
N ASN A 47 4.94 -15.34 23.71
CA ASN A 47 4.96 -16.77 23.92
C ASN A 47 4.97 -17.08 25.42
N VAL A 48 4.72 -18.33 25.75
CA VAL A 48 4.61 -18.78 27.14
C VAL A 48 5.93 -18.82 27.91
N ASP A 49 7.05 -18.76 27.20
CA ASP A 49 8.40 -18.76 27.75
C ASP A 49 8.99 -17.32 27.79
N PHE A 50 8.20 -16.30 27.41
CA PHE A 50 8.62 -14.91 27.53
C PHE A 50 8.91 -14.54 28.98
N GLY A 51 10.06 -13.90 29.21
CA GLY A 51 10.51 -13.54 30.54
C GLY A 51 11.17 -14.67 31.33
N THR A 52 11.37 -15.86 30.74
CA THR A 52 12.10 -16.96 31.39
C THR A 52 13.62 -16.86 31.23
N LEU A 53 14.07 -16.07 30.25
CA LEU A 53 15.48 -15.78 30.04
C LEU A 53 16.04 -15.00 31.24
N LYS A 54 17.25 -15.39 31.67
CA LYS A 54 17.91 -14.79 32.84
C LYS A 54 18.67 -13.51 32.53
N ASP A 55 19.19 -13.42 31.30
CA ASP A 55 20.04 -12.32 30.87
C ASP A 55 19.21 -11.29 30.10
N SER A 56 19.68 -10.04 30.06
CA SER A 56 19.14 -9.04 29.15
C SER A 56 19.85 -9.15 27.81
N PHE A 57 19.22 -8.72 26.72
CA PHE A 57 19.78 -8.86 25.38
C PHE A 57 19.64 -7.58 24.58
N LEU A 58 20.69 -7.26 23.83
CA LEU A 58 20.60 -6.35 22.70
C LEU A 58 20.57 -7.17 21.43
N PHE A 59 19.64 -6.83 20.58
CA PHE A 59 19.56 -7.30 19.22
C PHE A 59 19.87 -6.13 18.28
N ALA A 60 20.90 -6.30 17.45
CA ALA A 60 21.19 -5.42 16.33
C ALA A 60 21.78 -6.28 15.20
N GLY A 61 21.21 -6.20 14.00
CA GLY A 61 21.63 -7.03 12.87
C GLY A 61 21.66 -6.23 11.55
N LEU A 62 22.76 -6.38 10.81
CA LEU A 62 22.86 -6.03 9.38
C LEU A 62 22.33 -7.23 8.58
N GLY A 63 21.00 -7.33 8.44
CA GLY A 63 20.35 -8.50 7.86
C GLY A 63 18.96 -8.70 8.45
N ASN A 64 17.96 -8.87 7.58
CA ASN A 64 16.54 -8.77 7.90
C ASN A 64 16.02 -9.89 8.83
N PRO A 65 15.65 -9.64 10.10
CA PRO A 65 15.04 -10.63 10.99
C PRO A 65 13.60 -11.01 10.60
N ILE A 66 13.04 -10.38 9.56
CA ILE A 66 11.73 -10.71 8.97
C ILE A 66 11.89 -11.78 7.87
N SER A 67 13.13 -12.17 7.51
CA SER A 67 13.39 -13.05 6.35
C SER A 67 13.07 -14.54 6.55
N GLY A 68 12.47 -14.95 7.69
CA GLY A 68 12.07 -16.33 7.92
C GLY A 68 11.13 -16.88 6.84
N ASN A 69 10.36 -16.00 6.18
CA ASN A 69 9.40 -16.34 5.13
C ASN A 69 9.81 -15.87 3.71
N ALA A 70 10.93 -15.16 3.55
CA ALA A 70 11.34 -14.66 2.24
C ALA A 70 12.18 -15.72 1.50
N PRO A 71 11.88 -16.03 0.22
CA PRO A 71 12.79 -16.81 -0.60
C PRO A 71 14.14 -16.11 -0.63
N PHE A 72 15.22 -16.89 -0.55
CA PHE A 72 16.58 -16.36 -0.61
C PHE A 72 16.77 -15.66 -1.97
N ILE A 73 16.80 -14.33 -1.99
CA ILE A 73 17.20 -13.57 -3.18
C ILE A 73 18.71 -13.43 -3.08
N ALA A 74 19.43 -13.97 -4.06
CA ALA A 74 20.88 -14.19 -4.09
C ALA A 74 21.78 -12.93 -4.02
N GLN A 75 21.28 -11.80 -3.53
CA GLN A 75 21.88 -10.49 -3.80
C GLN A 75 22.26 -9.64 -2.58
N ARG A 76 22.18 -10.14 -1.34
CA ARG A 76 22.46 -9.28 -0.16
C ARG A 76 23.31 -9.97 0.90
N ALA A 77 24.62 -10.01 0.67
CA ALA A 77 25.63 -10.37 1.67
C ALA A 77 26.05 -9.17 2.54
N PHE A 78 26.06 -7.97 1.96
CA PHE A 78 26.26 -6.68 2.63
C PHE A 78 25.54 -5.64 1.79
N ASP A 79 24.48 -5.05 2.32
CA ASP A 79 23.81 -3.94 1.66
C ASP A 79 24.57 -2.63 1.93
N LEU A 80 25.60 -2.38 1.12
CA LEU A 80 26.35 -1.11 1.17
C LEU A 80 25.47 0.11 0.82
N GLY A 81 24.31 -0.12 0.21
CA GLY A 81 23.35 0.92 -0.13
C GLY A 81 22.32 1.18 0.97
N PHE A 82 22.38 0.45 2.09
CA PHE A 82 21.45 0.62 3.20
C PHE A 82 19.96 0.47 2.81
N THR A 83 19.67 -0.24 1.71
CA THR A 83 18.33 -0.43 1.11
C THR A 83 17.47 -1.51 1.79
N GLY A 84 17.97 -2.17 2.85
CA GLY A 84 17.22 -3.10 3.68
C GLY A 84 16.77 -2.47 5.00
N PRO A 85 15.73 -3.01 5.66
CA PRO A 85 15.28 -2.49 6.95
C PRO A 85 16.35 -2.66 8.04
N TYR A 86 16.70 -1.59 8.74
CA TYR A 86 17.41 -1.67 10.02
C TYR A 86 16.49 -2.25 11.07
N SER A 87 17.00 -3.15 11.87
CA SER A 87 16.24 -3.76 12.96
C SER A 87 17.05 -3.72 14.24
N VAL A 88 16.43 -3.21 15.30
CA VAL A 88 17.01 -3.14 16.64
C VAL A 88 15.98 -3.66 17.63
N GLY A 89 16.42 -4.49 18.54
CA GLY A 89 15.61 -5.03 19.62
C GLY A 89 16.34 -4.94 20.94
N TYR A 90 15.61 -4.73 22.03
CA TYR A 90 16.12 -4.78 23.38
C TYR A 90 15.17 -5.61 24.23
N PHE A 91 15.72 -6.60 24.93
CA PHE A 91 15.01 -7.38 25.91
C PHE A 91 15.64 -7.19 27.28
N MET A 92 14.82 -6.86 28.26
CA MET A 92 15.20 -6.75 29.65
C MET A 92 14.62 -7.93 30.43
N ALA A 93 15.49 -8.73 31.04
CA ALA A 93 15.08 -9.77 31.98
C ALA A 93 14.72 -9.17 33.36
N GLY A 94 13.96 -9.91 34.15
CA GLY A 94 13.63 -9.53 35.52
C GLY A 94 12.21 -9.88 35.92
N GLN A 95 11.73 -9.28 37.01
CA GLN A 95 10.36 -9.50 37.52
C GLN A 95 9.28 -8.94 36.59
N LEU A 96 9.60 -7.85 35.89
CA LEU A 96 8.77 -7.26 34.84
C LEU A 96 9.59 -7.25 33.54
N PRO A 97 9.64 -8.38 32.81
CA PRO A 97 10.39 -8.46 31.58
C PRO A 97 9.73 -7.57 30.52
N ILE A 98 10.56 -6.84 29.76
CA ILE A 98 10.13 -5.92 28.72
C ILE A 98 10.93 -6.22 27.46
N SER A 99 10.24 -6.26 26.33
CA SER A 99 10.82 -6.39 25.01
C SER A 99 10.39 -5.21 24.16
N LEU A 100 11.36 -4.53 23.56
CA LEU A 100 11.15 -3.46 22.60
C LEU A 100 11.81 -3.86 21.29
N PHE A 101 11.10 -3.72 20.19
CA PHE A 101 11.64 -3.99 18.87
C PHE A 101 11.19 -2.92 17.89
N THR A 102 12.10 -2.51 17.01
CA THR A 102 11.78 -1.60 15.93
C THR A 102 12.48 -2.00 14.65
N THR A 103 11.79 -1.80 13.53
CA THR A 103 12.43 -1.78 12.22
C THR A 103 12.20 -0.45 11.54
N LEU A 104 13.20 0.03 10.81
CA LEU A 104 13.10 1.21 9.97
C LEU A 104 13.67 0.89 8.60
N SER A 105 12.86 1.06 7.56
CA SER A 105 13.25 0.91 6.17
C SER A 105 13.05 2.24 5.46
N PHE A 106 14.08 2.66 4.74
CA PHE A 106 14.03 3.78 3.82
C PHE A 106 14.63 3.28 2.51
N ASP A 107 13.84 3.28 1.44
CA ASP A 107 14.39 3.06 0.11
C ASP A 107 14.75 4.41 -0.52
N LYS A 108 16.00 4.52 -0.99
CA LYS A 108 16.57 5.68 -1.70
C LYS A 108 16.37 7.01 -0.97
N LEU A 109 17.10 7.20 0.13
CA LEU A 109 17.30 8.54 0.74
C LEU A 109 18.12 9.49 -0.18
N ALA A 110 18.72 8.97 -1.24
CA ALA A 110 19.75 9.68 -1.99
C ALA A 110 19.19 10.51 -3.16
N ALA A 111 19.45 11.82 -3.07
CA ALA A 111 19.60 12.76 -4.18
C ALA A 111 18.39 12.95 -5.10
N ARG A 112 17.27 13.41 -4.56
CA ARG A 112 16.37 14.23 -5.38
C ARG A 112 17.03 15.58 -5.59
N THR A 113 17.35 15.89 -6.84
CA THR A 113 17.44 17.29 -7.26
C THR A 113 16.05 17.86 -6.99
N ILE A 114 15.87 18.53 -5.83
CA ILE A 114 14.79 19.50 -5.70
C ILE A 114 14.95 20.33 -6.97
N ALA A 115 13.96 20.29 -7.87
CA ALA A 115 13.97 21.18 -9.01
C ALA A 115 14.04 22.57 -8.40
N ALA A 116 15.24 23.14 -8.41
CA ALA A 116 15.47 24.43 -7.78
C ALA A 116 14.55 25.41 -8.48
N ASP A 117 13.99 26.37 -7.75
CA ASP A 117 13.31 27.45 -8.42
C ASP A 117 14.35 28.11 -9.35
N TYR A 118 14.12 28.02 -10.65
CA TYR A 118 14.99 28.64 -11.63
C TYR A 118 14.15 29.47 -12.59
N ALA A 119 14.75 30.56 -13.05
CA ALA A 119 14.18 31.41 -14.06
C ALA A 119 15.00 31.28 -15.34
N VAL A 120 14.32 31.18 -16.48
CA VAL A 120 14.95 31.28 -17.80
C VAL A 120 14.43 32.55 -18.46
N ASP A 121 15.34 33.43 -18.84
CA ASP A 121 15.03 34.63 -19.61
C ASP A 121 15.27 34.31 -21.10
N SER A 122 14.29 34.56 -21.95
CA SER A 122 14.35 34.34 -23.39
C SER A 122 14.10 35.65 -24.13
N TYR A 123 15.15 36.20 -24.73
CA TYR A 123 15.10 37.47 -25.44
C TYR A 123 14.78 37.27 -26.93
N SER A 124 13.76 38.00 -27.40
CA SER A 124 13.50 38.22 -28.82
C SER A 124 14.05 39.59 -29.18
N THR A 125 15.17 39.66 -29.90
CA THR A 125 15.68 40.93 -30.41
C THR A 125 14.83 41.38 -31.60
N ALA A 126 13.95 42.36 -31.39
CA ALA A 126 13.35 43.10 -32.48
C ALA A 126 14.36 44.09 -33.06
N ASN A 127 14.62 44.00 -34.37
CA ASN A 127 15.38 45.03 -35.09
C ASN A 127 14.46 46.23 -35.32
N VAL A 128 14.48 47.21 -34.41
CA VAL A 128 13.77 48.48 -34.62
C VAL A 128 14.50 49.25 -35.72
N VAL A 129 13.98 49.20 -36.95
CA VAL A 129 14.47 50.00 -38.07
C VAL A 129 14.10 51.46 -37.83
N ALA A 130 15.11 52.34 -37.78
CA ALA A 130 14.92 53.77 -37.60
C ALA A 130 14.03 54.36 -38.71
N GLY A 131 12.93 55.02 -38.31
CA GLY A 131 12.00 55.70 -39.23
C GLY A 131 10.69 54.97 -39.51
N THR A 132 10.47 53.78 -38.93
CA THR A 132 9.22 53.01 -39.11
C THR A 132 8.25 53.26 -37.95
N THR A 133 7.04 53.73 -38.24
CA THR A 133 5.95 53.84 -37.26
C THR A 133 5.26 52.49 -37.09
N THR A 134 5.79 51.62 -36.24
CA THR A 134 5.04 50.46 -35.77
C THR A 134 4.44 50.79 -34.41
N THR A 135 3.12 51.06 -34.41
CA THR A 135 2.25 50.98 -33.23
C THR A 135 2.07 49.54 -32.73
N GLY A 136 2.86 48.60 -33.23
CA GLY A 136 2.81 47.19 -32.86
C GLY A 136 3.62 46.95 -31.59
N MET A 137 2.97 46.34 -30.60
CA MET A 137 3.65 45.85 -29.40
C MET A 137 4.66 44.78 -29.81
N GLU A 138 5.94 45.13 -29.84
CA GLU A 138 7.00 44.17 -30.07
C GLU A 138 7.31 43.45 -28.75
N TRP A 139 7.20 42.14 -28.80
CA TRP A 139 7.50 41.23 -27.70
C TRP A 139 9.01 41.21 -27.47
N LEU A 140 9.44 41.63 -26.28
CA LEU A 140 10.86 41.85 -25.96
C LEU A 140 11.47 40.66 -25.21
N ASP A 141 10.76 40.14 -24.23
CA ASP A 141 11.30 39.19 -23.27
C ASP A 141 10.19 38.30 -22.68
N GLN A 142 10.55 37.05 -22.40
CA GLN A 142 9.77 36.14 -21.57
C GLN A 142 10.64 35.63 -20.45
N LYS A 143 10.09 35.77 -19.25
CA LYS A 143 10.66 35.18 -18.05
C LYS A 143 9.80 34.01 -17.61
N THR A 144 10.35 32.81 -17.69
CA THR A 144 9.69 31.60 -17.17
C THR A 144 10.26 31.26 -15.81
N SER A 145 9.42 31.17 -14.78
CA SER A 145 9.80 30.68 -13.46
C SER A 145 9.14 29.34 -13.15
N TYR A 146 9.92 28.43 -12.58
CA TYR A 146 9.45 27.10 -12.15
C TYR A 146 9.41 27.03 -10.63
N ALA A 147 8.36 26.44 -10.07
CA ALA A 147 8.28 26.07 -8.66
C ALA A 147 7.77 24.63 -8.52
N ALA A 148 8.43 23.83 -7.67
CA ALA A 148 7.98 22.47 -7.38
C ALA A 148 6.78 22.49 -6.41
N THR A 149 5.69 21.80 -6.75
CA THR A 149 4.46 21.82 -5.93
C THR A 149 4.46 20.86 -4.74
N ASN A 150 5.46 19.95 -4.63
CA ASN A 150 5.59 19.07 -3.46
C ASN A 150 7.04 18.61 -3.22
N PRO A 151 7.62 18.83 -2.03
CA PRO A 151 8.81 18.11 -1.60
C PRO A 151 8.40 16.69 -1.17
N ILE A 152 8.60 15.71 -2.06
CA ILE A 152 8.49 14.29 -1.69
C ILE A 152 9.77 13.93 -0.91
N TYR A 153 9.64 13.64 0.38
CA TYR A 153 10.78 13.41 1.27
C TYR A 153 11.33 11.97 1.20
N PHE A 154 10.48 10.97 0.89
CA PHE A 154 10.89 9.55 0.82
C PHE A 154 10.10 8.80 -0.25
N ASN A 155 10.79 7.90 -0.98
CA ASN A 155 10.20 6.99 -1.97
C ASN A 155 9.33 5.92 -1.31
N ASN A 156 9.88 5.27 -0.30
CA ASN A 156 9.16 4.33 0.53
C ASN A 156 9.68 4.48 1.95
N PHE A 157 8.76 4.56 2.90
CA PHE A 157 9.04 4.57 4.32
C PHE A 157 8.28 3.42 4.96
N ALA A 158 8.97 2.59 5.73
CA ALA A 158 8.30 1.60 6.56
C ALA A 158 8.94 1.56 7.95
N ALA A 159 8.12 1.77 8.96
CA ALA A 159 8.52 1.69 10.35
C ALA A 159 7.65 0.69 11.10
N THR A 160 8.29 -0.14 11.91
CA THR A 160 7.62 -1.04 12.84
C THR A 160 8.09 -0.73 14.23
N LEU A 161 7.17 -0.73 15.18
CA LEU A 161 7.43 -0.66 16.61
C LEU A 161 6.64 -1.76 17.30
N GLN A 162 7.28 -2.43 18.23
CA GLN A 162 6.66 -3.45 19.05
C GLN A 162 7.16 -3.33 20.48
N ALA A 163 6.23 -3.43 21.42
CA ALA A 163 6.51 -3.54 22.83
C ALA A 163 5.75 -4.74 23.41
N ILE A 164 6.43 -5.62 24.13
CA ILE A 164 5.81 -6.74 24.86
C ILE A 164 6.26 -6.69 26.30
N THR A 165 5.37 -7.04 27.22
CA THR A 165 5.71 -7.31 28.61
C THR A 165 4.91 -8.48 29.16
N ARG A 166 5.31 -8.93 30.35
CA ARG A 166 4.60 -9.97 31.10
C ARG A 166 3.91 -9.36 32.30
N LEU A 167 2.60 -9.58 32.40
CA LEU A 167 1.76 -9.22 33.53
C LEU A 167 1.23 -10.51 34.18
N GLY A 168 1.93 -10.98 35.22
CA GLY A 168 1.60 -12.24 35.90
C GLY A 168 1.78 -13.47 34.98
N PRO A 169 0.75 -14.31 34.78
CA PRO A 169 0.82 -15.48 33.88
C PRO A 169 0.65 -15.11 32.40
N ALA A 170 0.24 -13.87 32.11
CA ALA A 170 -0.03 -13.40 30.77
C ALA A 170 1.11 -12.55 30.23
N VAL A 171 1.33 -12.67 28.93
CA VAL A 171 2.24 -11.86 28.12
C VAL A 171 1.37 -11.06 27.18
N ILE A 172 1.58 -9.76 27.12
CA ILE A 172 0.78 -8.83 26.32
C ILE A 172 1.69 -7.81 25.66
N GLY A 173 1.29 -7.29 24.51
CA GLY A 173 2.03 -6.23 23.86
C GLY A 173 1.19 -5.34 22.98
N LEU A 174 1.89 -4.39 22.35
CA LEU A 174 1.39 -3.56 21.28
C LEU A 174 2.37 -3.64 20.12
N TYR A 175 1.83 -3.80 18.92
CA TYR A 175 2.51 -3.75 17.65
C TYR A 175 1.92 -2.60 16.83
N VAL A 176 2.77 -1.78 16.23
CA VAL A 176 2.37 -0.74 15.29
C VAL A 176 3.32 -0.78 14.11
N ASN A 177 2.77 -0.77 12.91
CA ASN A 177 3.54 -0.59 11.69
C ASN A 177 2.90 0.50 10.85
N LEU A 178 3.75 1.41 10.37
CA LEU A 178 3.39 2.45 9.43
C LEU A 178 4.23 2.25 8.18
N ALA A 179 3.58 2.18 7.04
CA ALA A 179 4.25 2.15 5.75
C ALA A 179 3.62 3.17 4.80
N ALA A 180 4.44 3.84 4.00
CA ALA A 180 4.03 4.78 2.97
C ALA A 180 4.85 4.52 1.72
N ASP A 181 4.19 4.19 0.61
CA ASP A 181 4.79 3.99 -0.70
C ASP A 181 4.42 5.14 -1.64
N ASN A 182 5.45 5.92 -1.98
CA ASN A 182 5.41 7.08 -2.87
C ASN A 182 6.23 6.86 -4.15
N ASN A 183 6.68 5.65 -4.46
CA ASN A 183 7.57 5.37 -5.59
C ASN A 183 6.97 5.83 -6.94
N ALA A 184 5.64 5.73 -7.08
CA ALA A 184 4.93 6.23 -8.25
C ALA A 184 4.93 7.78 -8.35
N ALA A 185 4.82 8.48 -7.22
CA ALA A 185 4.90 9.94 -7.16
C ALA A 185 6.30 10.45 -7.55
N ASP A 186 7.32 9.62 -7.34
CA ASP A 186 8.69 9.93 -7.70
C ASP A 186 8.87 10.05 -9.22
N THR A 187 8.30 9.08 -9.96
CA THR A 187 8.29 9.05 -11.43
C THR A 187 7.53 10.24 -12.00
N VAL A 188 6.38 10.57 -11.42
CA VAL A 188 5.54 11.72 -11.79
C VAL A 188 6.27 13.05 -11.58
N ALA A 189 6.99 13.21 -10.47
CA ALA A 189 7.80 14.40 -10.23
C ALA A 189 8.96 14.52 -11.24
N ALA A 190 9.63 13.41 -11.58
CA ALA A 190 10.76 13.41 -12.53
C ALA A 190 10.34 13.82 -13.96
N ILE A 191 9.13 13.45 -14.37
CA ILE A 191 8.58 13.80 -15.70
C ILE A 191 7.97 15.20 -15.70
N GLY A 192 7.71 15.80 -14.52
CA GLY A 192 7.29 17.18 -14.40
C GLY A 192 5.84 17.43 -14.02
N TYR A 193 5.11 16.43 -13.58
CA TYR A 193 3.67 16.53 -13.35
C TYR A 193 3.32 17.10 -11.97
N ASN A 194 4.32 17.57 -11.21
CA ASN A 194 4.21 18.30 -9.95
C ASN A 194 4.99 19.61 -10.04
N ARG A 195 4.49 20.56 -10.83
CA ARG A 195 5.14 21.86 -11.04
C ARG A 195 4.13 22.98 -11.20
N THR A 196 4.55 24.17 -10.81
CA THR A 196 3.98 25.43 -11.23
C THR A 196 4.95 26.10 -12.19
N VAL A 197 4.45 26.48 -13.36
CA VAL A 197 5.18 27.28 -14.36
C VAL A 197 4.48 28.61 -14.48
N THR A 198 5.22 29.70 -14.25
CA THR A 198 4.73 31.06 -14.47
C THR A 198 5.57 31.69 -15.57
N ASP A 199 4.94 32.01 -16.69
CA ASP A 199 5.54 32.80 -17.76
C ASP A 199 5.08 34.24 -17.62
N ALA A 200 6.04 35.16 -17.54
CA ALA A 200 5.80 36.60 -17.58
C ALA A 200 6.28 37.16 -18.91
N TYR A 201 5.37 37.84 -19.61
CA TYR A 201 5.61 38.38 -20.93
C TYR A 201 5.79 39.90 -20.87
N PHE A 202 6.83 40.41 -21.51
CA PHE A 202 7.20 41.82 -21.46
C PHE A 202 7.13 42.46 -22.85
N TYR A 203 6.72 43.72 -22.89
CA TYR A 203 6.56 44.51 -24.12
C TYR A 203 7.38 45.79 -24.07
N ASN A 204 7.65 46.36 -25.25
CA ASN A 204 8.38 47.62 -25.37
C ASN A 204 7.47 48.82 -25.09
N THR A 205 7.87 49.66 -24.15
CA THR A 205 7.20 50.93 -23.81
C THR A 205 7.95 52.16 -24.32
N ALA A 206 9.10 51.99 -24.97
CA ALA A 206 9.89 53.10 -25.47
C ALA A 206 9.20 53.83 -26.62
N ILE A 207 9.34 55.16 -26.63
CA ILE A 207 8.92 56.00 -27.76
C ILE A 207 9.84 55.72 -28.96
N ALA A 208 9.29 55.75 -30.18
CA ALA A 208 10.02 55.50 -31.41
C ALA A 208 11.33 56.32 -31.49
N GLY A 209 12.45 55.64 -31.80
CA GLY A 209 13.79 56.24 -31.89
C GLY A 209 14.55 56.35 -30.56
N VAL A 210 13.95 55.92 -29.44
CA VAL A 210 14.60 55.80 -28.12
C VAL A 210 14.97 54.34 -27.85
N ALA A 211 15.99 54.11 -27.01
CA ALA A 211 16.37 52.76 -26.57
C ALA A 211 15.16 52.02 -25.96
N PRO A 212 14.99 50.71 -26.24
CA PRO A 212 13.87 49.91 -25.72
C PRO A 212 13.76 49.94 -24.19
N VAL A 213 12.52 49.99 -23.67
CA VAL A 213 12.22 49.91 -22.24
C VAL A 213 11.22 48.78 -22.01
N SER A 214 11.64 47.75 -21.29
CA SER A 214 10.84 46.56 -20.96
C SER A 214 9.86 46.86 -19.82
N SER A 215 8.57 46.50 -20.02
CA SER A 215 7.54 46.48 -18.98
C SER A 215 6.72 45.20 -19.05
N ALA A 216 6.25 44.69 -17.91
CA ALA A 216 5.41 43.49 -17.86
C ALA A 216 4.05 43.76 -18.52
N ASN A 217 3.58 42.82 -19.37
CA ASN A 217 2.27 42.86 -19.99
C ASN A 217 1.26 41.96 -19.28
N TYR A 218 1.53 40.65 -19.27
CA TYR A 218 0.65 39.64 -18.66
C TYR A 218 1.47 38.44 -18.19
N THR A 219 0.85 37.60 -17.37
CA THR A 219 1.42 36.32 -16.96
C THR A 219 0.47 35.17 -17.25
N THR A 220 1.04 34.03 -17.62
CA THR A 220 0.32 32.75 -17.63
C THR A 220 0.87 31.87 -16.53
N THR A 221 0.00 31.34 -15.68
CA THR A 221 0.37 30.39 -14.62
C THR A 221 -0.27 29.05 -14.90
N THR A 222 0.56 28.03 -15.08
CA THR A 222 0.14 26.63 -15.19
C THR A 222 0.59 25.88 -13.95
N SER A 223 -0.33 25.33 -13.19
CA SER A 223 -0.04 24.46 -12.05
C SER A 223 -0.56 23.06 -12.36
N ALA A 224 0.28 22.05 -12.18
CA ALA A 224 -0.11 20.64 -12.30
C ALA A 224 0.39 19.87 -11.08
N THR A 225 -0.47 18.99 -10.56
CA THR A 225 -0.17 18.04 -9.50
C THR A 225 -0.73 16.68 -9.89
N ASN A 226 0.15 15.69 -10.03
CA ASN A 226 -0.18 14.31 -10.37
C ASN A 226 -1.04 14.13 -11.63
N VAL A 227 -0.85 15.00 -12.63
CA VAL A 227 -1.52 14.95 -13.94
C VAL A 227 -0.58 15.45 -15.04
N ASP A 228 -0.77 14.95 -16.25
CA ASP A 228 -0.06 15.45 -17.42
C ASP A 228 -0.71 16.75 -17.93
N PRO A 229 -0.04 17.91 -17.89
CA PRO A 229 -0.59 19.17 -18.39
C PRO A 229 -0.83 19.15 -19.91
N ALA A 230 -0.13 18.31 -20.67
CA ALA A 230 -0.32 18.17 -22.12
C ALA A 230 -1.50 17.24 -22.48
N ALA A 231 -1.87 16.33 -21.58
CA ALA A 231 -2.92 15.34 -21.78
C ALA A 231 -3.79 15.19 -20.53
N LEU A 232 -4.62 16.20 -20.26
CA LEU A 232 -5.49 16.20 -19.09
C LEU A 232 -6.43 14.98 -19.08
N PRO A 233 -6.59 14.29 -17.93
CA PRO A 233 -7.42 13.12 -17.84
C PRO A 233 -8.90 13.44 -18.09
N ALA A 234 -9.59 12.52 -18.76
CA ALA A 234 -11.03 12.56 -18.95
C ALA A 234 -11.78 12.11 -17.68
N ALA A 235 -13.09 12.40 -17.63
CA ALA A 235 -13.95 11.91 -16.56
C ALA A 235 -13.90 10.38 -16.46
N GLY A 236 -13.69 9.87 -15.24
CA GLY A 236 -13.54 8.44 -14.96
C GLY A 236 -12.08 7.93 -14.94
N ALA A 237 -11.10 8.73 -15.37
CA ALA A 237 -9.68 8.40 -15.26
C ALA A 237 -9.10 8.77 -13.89
N ASN A 238 -7.93 8.22 -13.56
CA ASN A 238 -7.18 8.50 -12.32
C ASN A 238 -6.03 9.50 -12.57
N GLY A 239 -5.45 10.02 -11.49
CA GLY A 239 -4.18 10.74 -11.54
C GLY A 239 -3.03 9.84 -12.05
N ALA A 240 -1.91 10.47 -12.39
CA ALA A 240 -0.78 9.80 -13.03
C ALA A 240 -0.10 8.74 -12.16
N ALA A 241 -0.14 8.91 -10.84
CA ALA A 241 0.36 7.97 -9.83
C ALA A 241 -0.66 7.72 -8.72
N THR A 242 -0.55 6.55 -8.10
CA THR A 242 -1.26 6.18 -6.88
C THR A 242 -0.28 6.20 -5.71
N LEU A 243 -0.55 6.98 -4.68
CA LEU A 243 0.16 6.93 -3.40
C LEU A 243 -0.57 5.98 -2.46
N THR A 244 0.16 5.23 -1.64
CA THR A 244 -0.44 4.22 -0.76
C THR A 244 0.17 4.28 0.64
N ASP A 245 -0.69 4.36 1.65
CA ASP A 245 -0.33 4.36 3.06
C ASP A 245 -0.97 3.16 3.76
N THR A 246 -0.20 2.52 4.65
CA THR A 246 -0.65 1.41 5.49
C THR A 246 -0.37 1.71 6.95
N LEU A 247 -1.38 1.56 7.80
CA LEU A 247 -1.26 1.53 9.25
C LEU A 247 -1.72 0.16 9.74
N ARG A 248 -0.86 -0.57 10.43
CA ARG A 248 -1.22 -1.83 11.08
C ARG A 248 -1.02 -1.71 12.59
N ILE A 249 -2.03 -2.08 13.35
CA ILE A 249 -1.97 -2.13 14.82
C ILE A 249 -2.32 -3.54 15.26
N GLY A 250 -1.54 -4.10 16.18
CA GLY A 250 -1.74 -5.46 16.66
C GLY A 250 -1.55 -5.56 18.17
N VAL A 251 -2.30 -6.45 18.80
CA VAL A 251 -2.18 -6.79 20.22
C VAL A 251 -1.91 -8.29 20.32
N PRO A 252 -0.66 -8.69 20.56
CA PRO A 252 -0.36 -10.06 20.90
C PRO A 252 -0.64 -10.36 22.36
N PHE A 253 -1.06 -11.59 22.60
CA PHE A 253 -1.31 -12.13 23.93
C PHE A 253 -0.87 -13.60 23.99
N ALA A 254 -0.23 -14.00 25.09
CA ALA A 254 0.05 -15.40 25.36
C ALA A 254 -0.06 -15.68 26.86
N MET A 255 -0.50 -16.90 27.24
CA MET A 255 -0.54 -17.30 28.64
C MET A 255 -0.47 -18.82 28.78
N ARG A 256 -0.10 -19.30 29.97
CA ARG A 256 -0.30 -20.71 30.37
C ARG A 256 -1.50 -20.84 31.29
N THR A 257 -2.37 -21.80 31.03
CA THR A 257 -3.44 -22.23 31.95
C THR A 257 -3.20 -23.70 32.32
N GLY A 258 -2.55 -23.94 33.45
CA GLY A 258 -2.02 -25.26 33.77
C GLY A 258 -0.95 -25.66 32.75
N ALA A 259 -1.10 -26.82 32.12
CA ALA A 259 -0.19 -27.28 31.07
C ALA A 259 -0.51 -26.70 29.67
N LEU A 260 -1.67 -26.07 29.49
CA LEU A 260 -2.12 -25.56 28.20
C LEU A 260 -1.46 -24.23 27.87
N GLU A 261 -1.05 -24.06 26.61
CA GLU A 261 -0.43 -22.86 26.08
C GLU A 261 -1.42 -22.12 25.20
N HIS A 262 -1.78 -20.89 25.57
CA HIS A 262 -2.69 -20.06 24.79
C HIS A 262 -1.90 -18.97 24.09
N LYS A 263 -2.23 -18.73 22.82
CA LYS A 263 -1.76 -17.58 22.05
C LYS A 263 -2.96 -16.92 21.37
N LEU A 264 -3.01 -15.61 21.41
CA LEU A 264 -4.04 -14.80 20.78
C LEU A 264 -3.36 -13.60 20.11
N TYR A 265 -3.80 -13.26 18.92
CA TYR A 265 -3.34 -12.07 18.22
C TYR A 265 -4.54 -11.40 17.57
N ILE A 266 -4.75 -10.14 17.91
CA ILE A 266 -5.76 -9.29 17.28
C ILE A 266 -5.01 -8.23 16.50
N ASP A 267 -5.34 -8.02 15.23
CA ASP A 267 -4.78 -6.93 14.47
C ASP A 267 -5.80 -6.24 13.56
N ALA A 268 -5.54 -4.97 13.30
CA ALA A 268 -6.25 -4.15 12.34
C ALA A 268 -5.23 -3.56 11.37
N THR A 269 -5.40 -3.81 10.08
CA THR A 269 -4.60 -3.23 9.00
C THR A 269 -5.48 -2.28 8.22
N MET A 270 -5.09 -1.02 8.16
CA MET A 270 -5.77 0.04 7.43
C MET A 270 -4.88 0.43 6.26
N LEU A 271 -5.40 0.28 5.05
CA LEU A 271 -4.76 0.70 3.80
C LEU A 271 -5.54 1.88 3.25
N SER A 272 -4.86 2.93 2.84
CA SER A 272 -5.41 4.02 2.06
C SER A 272 -4.59 4.18 0.78
N SER A 273 -5.26 4.43 -0.33
CA SER A 273 -4.59 4.80 -1.57
C SER A 273 -5.27 5.99 -2.23
N VAL A 274 -4.46 6.89 -2.78
CA VAL A 274 -4.90 8.14 -3.38
C VAL A 274 -4.28 8.28 -4.77
N ALA A 275 -5.11 8.36 -5.79
CA ALA A 275 -4.71 8.65 -7.17
C ALA A 275 -5.32 9.98 -7.65
N SER A 276 -5.31 10.97 -6.75
CA SER A 276 -5.92 12.29 -6.98
C SER A 276 -4.97 13.21 -7.73
N GLY A 277 -5.50 14.17 -8.48
CA GLY A 277 -4.72 15.10 -9.28
C GLY A 277 -5.43 16.44 -9.45
N ALA A 278 -4.65 17.48 -9.74
CA ALA A 278 -5.14 18.83 -9.92
C ALA A 278 -4.38 19.55 -11.03
N TYR A 279 -5.10 20.38 -11.79
CA TYR A 279 -4.51 21.25 -12.80
C TYR A 279 -5.19 22.61 -12.80
N SER A 280 -4.42 23.67 -13.01
CA SER A 280 -4.93 24.99 -13.33
C SER A 280 -4.08 25.67 -14.39
N LEU A 281 -4.75 26.40 -15.28
CA LEU A 281 -4.16 27.34 -16.20
C LEU A 281 -4.92 28.65 -16.04
N THR A 282 -4.19 29.71 -15.71
CA THR A 282 -4.76 31.06 -15.58
C THR A 282 -3.89 32.07 -16.30
N GLU A 283 -4.54 33.01 -16.98
CA GLU A 283 -3.87 34.15 -17.62
C GLU A 283 -4.32 35.47 -16.99
N THR A 284 -3.41 36.40 -16.71
CA THR A 284 -3.80 37.73 -16.19
C THR A 284 -4.33 38.63 -17.30
N ALA A 285 -5.01 39.72 -16.94
CA ALA A 285 -5.31 40.78 -17.90
C ALA A 285 -4.02 41.32 -18.54
N HIS A 286 -4.11 41.76 -19.80
CA HIS A 286 -3.01 42.39 -20.51
C HIS A 286 -2.96 43.87 -20.12
N VAL A 287 -1.83 44.34 -19.59
CA VAL A 287 -1.67 45.74 -19.16
C VAL A 287 -1.73 46.70 -20.35
N ALA A 288 -1.27 46.29 -21.52
CA ALA A 288 -1.37 47.05 -22.76
C ALA A 288 -2.40 46.40 -23.72
N GLY A 289 -3.18 47.22 -24.42
CA GLY A 289 -4.21 46.75 -25.36
C GLY A 289 -3.58 46.11 -26.60
N GLY A 290 -4.13 44.98 -27.04
CA GLY A 290 -3.70 44.22 -28.23
C GLY A 290 -3.55 42.70 -28.03
N GLY A 291 -4.06 42.16 -26.92
CA GLY A 291 -4.25 40.73 -26.72
C GLY A 291 -5.46 40.15 -27.47
N GLY A 292 -5.54 38.81 -27.54
CA GLY A 292 -6.64 38.05 -28.15
C GLY A 292 -7.55 37.37 -27.12
N ALA A 293 -8.11 36.22 -27.50
CA ALA A 293 -8.89 35.37 -26.60
C ALA A 293 -7.98 34.47 -25.74
N ALA A 294 -8.31 34.33 -24.45
CA ALA A 294 -7.66 33.41 -23.53
C ALA A 294 -8.67 32.39 -22.98
N THR A 295 -8.19 31.30 -22.39
CA THR A 295 -9.06 30.32 -21.72
C THR A 295 -8.42 29.84 -20.43
N ASP A 296 -9.05 30.17 -19.30
CA ASP A 296 -8.67 29.57 -18.02
C ASP A 296 -9.22 28.15 -17.95
N ARG A 297 -8.45 27.26 -17.36
CA ARG A 297 -8.85 25.86 -17.15
C ARG A 297 -8.54 25.45 -15.74
N THR A 298 -9.46 24.74 -15.10
CA THR A 298 -9.18 24.06 -13.83
C THR A 298 -9.69 22.63 -13.91
N LEU A 299 -8.96 21.73 -13.28
CA LEU A 299 -9.34 20.34 -13.13
C LEU A 299 -9.00 19.92 -11.71
N ASN A 300 -9.97 19.32 -11.02
CA ASN A 300 -9.76 18.62 -9.77
C ASN A 300 -10.29 17.20 -9.90
N LEU A 301 -9.46 16.24 -9.56
CA LEU A 301 -9.77 14.83 -9.60
C LEU A 301 -9.42 14.23 -8.25
N THR A 302 -10.40 13.66 -7.56
CA THR A 302 -10.19 12.90 -6.33
C THR A 302 -10.51 11.44 -6.60
N SER A 303 -9.54 10.56 -6.36
CA SER A 303 -9.72 9.12 -6.47
C SER A 303 -9.07 8.47 -5.26
N THR A 304 -9.90 7.90 -4.39
CA THR A 304 -9.45 7.28 -3.16
C THR A 304 -10.02 5.88 -3.03
N SER A 305 -9.23 4.99 -2.43
CA SER A 305 -9.71 3.72 -1.91
C SER A 305 -9.14 3.48 -0.53
N SER A 306 -9.90 2.75 0.27
CA SER A 306 -9.52 2.36 1.62
C SER A 306 -9.89 0.91 1.84
N ALA A 307 -8.98 0.15 2.44
CA ALA A 307 -9.27 -1.19 2.95
C ALA A 307 -8.99 -1.21 4.45
N THR A 308 -9.82 -1.90 5.22
CA THR A 308 -9.56 -2.17 6.63
C THR A 308 -9.79 -3.65 6.89
N ASP A 309 -8.71 -4.35 7.23
CA ASP A 309 -8.75 -5.76 7.59
C ASP A 309 -8.58 -5.90 9.09
N ILE A 310 -9.55 -6.53 9.75
CA ILE A 310 -9.49 -6.89 11.16
C ILE A 310 -9.30 -8.40 11.22
N ALA A 311 -8.26 -8.85 11.90
CA ALA A 311 -7.99 -10.26 12.09
C ALA A 311 -7.90 -10.64 13.58
N LEU A 312 -8.39 -11.84 13.87
CA LEU A 312 -8.38 -12.49 15.18
C LEU A 312 -7.79 -13.88 14.99
N ASN A 313 -6.67 -14.16 15.64
CA ASN A 313 -5.97 -15.43 15.54
C ASN A 313 -5.81 -16.01 16.94
N TYR A 314 -6.32 -17.22 17.16
CA TYR A 314 -6.17 -17.94 18.41
C TYR A 314 -5.46 -19.27 18.17
N ALA A 315 -4.59 -19.65 19.09
CA ALA A 315 -3.95 -20.95 19.10
C ALA A 315 -3.85 -21.53 20.50
N LEU A 316 -3.95 -22.86 20.54
CA LEU A 316 -3.85 -23.67 21.73
C LEU A 316 -2.77 -24.73 21.53
N GLY A 317 -1.75 -24.72 22.38
CA GLY A 317 -0.75 -25.78 22.50
C GLY A 317 -1.09 -26.71 23.66
N ILE A 318 -1.00 -28.01 23.41
CA ILE A 318 -1.25 -29.06 24.41
C ILE A 318 0.01 -29.95 24.47
N PRO A 319 0.83 -29.86 25.52
CA PRO A 319 2.00 -30.70 25.66
C PRO A 319 1.59 -32.18 25.80
N VAL A 320 2.35 -33.08 25.20
CA VAL A 320 2.11 -34.53 25.28
C VAL A 320 3.41 -35.27 25.46
N GLY A 321 3.48 -36.21 26.41
CA GLY A 321 4.60 -37.13 26.49
C GLY A 321 5.95 -36.47 26.81
N SER A 322 6.97 -36.71 25.96
CA SER A 322 8.35 -36.26 26.13
C SER A 322 8.53 -34.75 25.89
N ALA A 323 9.66 -34.21 26.34
CA ALA A 323 10.01 -32.80 26.15
C ALA A 323 10.03 -32.45 24.65
N GLY A 324 9.12 -31.57 24.24
CA GLY A 324 9.02 -31.04 22.86
C GLY A 324 7.88 -31.61 22.01
N ASP A 325 7.24 -32.70 22.43
CA ASP A 325 6.03 -33.22 21.79
C ASP A 325 4.81 -32.38 22.20
N ARG A 326 3.98 -32.00 21.22
CA ARG A 326 2.74 -31.25 21.50
C ARG A 326 1.71 -31.40 20.40
N TRP A 327 0.44 -31.41 20.79
CA TRP A 327 -0.64 -31.05 19.87
C TRP A 327 -0.79 -29.54 19.80
N PHE A 328 -1.30 -29.07 18.69
CA PHE A 328 -1.78 -27.71 18.60
C PHE A 328 -3.05 -27.62 17.76
N ALA A 329 -3.89 -26.67 18.12
CA ALA A 329 -5.07 -26.27 17.37
C ALA A 329 -5.02 -24.76 17.18
N GLN A 330 -5.52 -24.29 16.05
CA GLN A 330 -5.53 -22.87 15.70
C GLN A 330 -6.83 -22.51 15.00
N ALA A 331 -7.27 -21.29 15.25
CA ALA A 331 -8.40 -20.67 14.58
C ALA A 331 -8.01 -19.25 14.16
N ALA A 332 -8.38 -18.87 12.95
CA ALA A 332 -8.31 -17.48 12.50
C ALA A 332 -9.70 -16.98 12.13
N PHE A 333 -9.88 -15.67 12.19
CA PHE A 333 -11.05 -14.96 11.66
C PHE A 333 -10.56 -13.65 11.06
N GLY A 334 -11.11 -13.28 9.91
CA GLY A 334 -10.80 -12.03 9.23
C GLY A 334 -12.07 -11.35 8.75
N LEU A 335 -12.14 -10.03 8.94
CA LEU A 335 -13.17 -9.14 8.42
C LEU A 335 -12.49 -8.03 7.62
N GLY A 336 -12.71 -8.01 6.30
CA GLY A 336 -12.25 -6.95 5.42
C GLY A 336 -13.38 -5.97 5.11
N LEU A 337 -13.09 -4.68 5.19
CA LEU A 337 -13.99 -3.59 4.83
C LEU A 337 -13.34 -2.76 3.74
N ASN A 338 -13.93 -2.74 2.55
CA ASN A 338 -13.38 -2.05 1.39
C ASN A 338 -14.29 -0.91 0.96
N GLY A 339 -13.71 0.27 0.76
CA GLY A 339 -14.41 1.48 0.34
C GLY A 339 -13.64 2.22 -0.75
N ALA A 340 -14.36 3.00 -1.55
CA ALA A 340 -13.78 3.86 -2.56
C ALA A 340 -14.60 5.15 -2.70
N ALA A 341 -13.96 6.20 -3.21
CA ALA A 341 -14.62 7.43 -3.61
C ALA A 341 -13.96 8.00 -4.87
N TYR A 342 -14.77 8.63 -5.71
CA TYR A 342 -14.29 9.28 -6.93
C TYR A 342 -15.09 10.54 -7.21
N SER A 343 -14.39 11.64 -7.46
CA SER A 343 -14.97 12.88 -7.97
C SER A 343 -14.04 13.54 -8.98
N TYR A 344 -14.63 14.23 -9.94
CA TYR A 344 -13.97 14.94 -11.02
C TYR A 344 -14.74 16.22 -11.28
N ASP A 345 -14.03 17.34 -11.38
CA ASP A 345 -14.57 18.65 -11.71
C ASP A 345 -13.59 19.36 -12.65
N SER A 346 -14.00 19.54 -13.90
CA SER A 346 -13.25 20.26 -14.92
C SER A 346 -14.03 21.48 -15.36
N LEU A 347 -13.36 22.63 -15.37
CA LEU A 347 -13.90 23.91 -15.81
C LEU A 347 -13.00 24.48 -16.90
N SER A 348 -13.60 24.98 -17.96
CA SER A 348 -12.94 25.74 -19.03
C SER A 348 -13.72 27.02 -19.23
N ARG A 349 -13.06 28.18 -19.13
CA ARG A 349 -13.72 29.48 -19.24
C ARG A 349 -12.95 30.43 -20.17
N PRO A 350 -13.56 30.85 -21.30
CA PRO A 350 -12.93 31.80 -22.20
C PRO A 350 -13.01 33.23 -21.67
N TYR A 351 -12.02 34.05 -22.04
CA TYR A 351 -11.94 35.47 -21.71
C TYR A 351 -11.48 36.28 -22.92
N ASP A 352 -11.94 37.52 -23.00
CA ASP A 352 -11.45 38.55 -23.89
C ASP A 352 -10.43 39.42 -23.16
N LEU A 353 -9.23 39.51 -23.74
CA LEU A 353 -8.10 40.30 -23.26
C LEU A 353 -7.75 41.45 -24.22
N SER A 354 -8.63 41.79 -25.17
CA SER A 354 -8.40 42.86 -26.15
C SER A 354 -8.34 44.26 -25.53
N VAL A 355 -9.01 44.44 -24.39
CA VAL A 355 -9.05 45.71 -23.65
C VAL A 355 -7.96 45.73 -22.58
N ALA A 356 -7.15 46.80 -22.60
CA ALA A 356 -6.09 47.02 -21.64
C ALA A 356 -6.59 46.95 -20.19
N ALA A 357 -5.78 46.31 -19.34
CA ALA A 357 -5.99 46.04 -17.93
C ALA A 357 -7.33 45.35 -17.59
N THR A 358 -8.01 44.75 -18.57
CA THR A 358 -9.33 44.14 -18.39
C THR A 358 -9.28 42.67 -18.79
N LYS A 359 -9.90 41.82 -17.96
CA LYS A 359 -10.15 40.40 -18.27
C LYS A 359 -11.65 40.15 -18.25
N THR A 360 -12.27 40.17 -19.43
CA THR A 360 -13.73 40.07 -19.55
C THR A 360 -14.11 38.63 -19.87
N ALA A 361 -14.91 37.98 -19.03
CA ALA A 361 -15.37 36.62 -19.31
C ALA A 361 -16.28 36.60 -20.55
N LEU A 362 -16.08 35.59 -21.39
CA LEU A 362 -16.88 35.35 -22.59
C LEU A 362 -17.85 34.19 -22.39
N ALA A 363 -18.93 34.18 -23.18
CA ALA A 363 -19.80 33.02 -23.29
C ALA A 363 -19.10 31.88 -24.02
N GLY A 364 -19.52 30.63 -23.76
CA GLY A 364 -18.98 29.44 -24.43
C GLY A 364 -17.99 28.63 -23.59
N GLY A 365 -17.92 28.89 -22.27
CA GLY A 365 -17.22 28.01 -21.33
C GLY A 365 -18.02 26.76 -21.01
N SER A 366 -17.40 25.81 -20.30
CA SER A 366 -18.07 24.58 -19.86
C SER A 366 -17.55 24.10 -18.50
N ARG A 367 -18.43 23.54 -17.68
CA ARG A 367 -18.08 22.78 -16.48
C ARG A 367 -18.58 21.34 -16.60
N THR A 368 -17.70 20.38 -16.37
CA THR A 368 -18.02 18.96 -16.31
C THR A 368 -17.75 18.46 -14.90
N THR A 369 -18.79 17.99 -14.23
CA THR A 369 -18.68 17.29 -12.94
C THR A 369 -19.02 15.82 -13.12
N TYR A 370 -18.21 14.95 -12.52
CA TYR A 370 -18.44 13.52 -12.51
C TYR A 370 -18.16 12.96 -11.11
N ALA A 371 -19.09 12.20 -10.54
CA ALA A 371 -18.91 11.58 -9.23
C ALA A 371 -19.38 10.13 -9.27
N LYS A 372 -18.61 9.21 -8.71
CA LYS A 372 -19.04 7.82 -8.49
C LYS A 372 -19.41 7.61 -7.03
N THR A 373 -20.49 6.89 -6.81
CA THR A 373 -20.88 6.43 -5.49
C THR A 373 -20.55 4.95 -5.37
N TYR A 374 -20.12 4.54 -4.17
CA TYR A 374 -19.71 3.17 -3.89
C TYR A 374 -20.41 2.66 -2.62
N GLU A 375 -20.64 1.36 -2.57
CA GLU A 375 -21.00 0.62 -1.37
C GLU A 375 -19.73 0.13 -0.68
N THR A 376 -19.80 -0.01 0.64
CA THR A 376 -18.74 -0.70 1.40
C THR A 376 -18.84 -2.20 1.12
N ALA A 377 -17.75 -2.80 0.64
CA ALA A 377 -17.62 -4.26 0.59
C ALA A 377 -17.30 -4.82 1.96
N THR A 378 -17.88 -5.97 2.27
CA THR A 378 -17.54 -6.76 3.43
C THR A 378 -17.04 -8.12 2.99
N ASP A 379 -15.77 -8.39 3.31
CA ASP A 379 -15.11 -9.65 3.06
C ASP A 379 -14.94 -10.40 4.38
N ILE A 380 -15.13 -11.71 4.35
CA ILE A 380 -15.07 -12.56 5.53
C ILE A 380 -14.16 -13.73 5.23
N SER A 381 -13.25 -14.00 6.15
CA SER A 381 -12.38 -15.17 6.12
C SER A 381 -12.23 -15.72 7.54
N GLY A 382 -11.51 -16.82 7.67
CA GLY A 382 -11.06 -17.30 8.97
C GLY A 382 -10.13 -18.48 8.85
N SER A 383 -10.04 -19.47 9.73
CA SER A 383 -9.49 -20.83 9.47
C SER A 383 -9.60 -21.68 10.70
N LEU A 384 -9.51 -22.98 10.46
CA LEU A 384 -9.32 -23.98 11.48
C LEU A 384 -8.16 -24.85 11.02
N GLY A 385 -7.17 -24.94 11.88
CA GLY A 385 -6.00 -25.75 11.68
C GLY A 385 -5.64 -26.51 12.93
N GLY A 386 -4.84 -27.54 12.74
CA GLY A 386 -4.29 -28.28 13.86
C GLY A 386 -3.24 -29.26 13.37
N GLY A 387 -2.47 -29.74 14.32
CA GLY A 387 -1.38 -30.65 14.04
C GLY A 387 -0.74 -31.17 15.30
N ARG A 388 0.31 -31.94 15.10
CA ARG A 388 1.14 -32.47 16.17
C ARG A 388 2.59 -32.26 15.82
N VAL A 389 3.36 -31.78 16.79
CA VAL A 389 4.82 -31.82 16.75
C VAL A 389 5.28 -33.14 17.34
N PHE A 390 6.10 -33.85 16.59
CA PHE A 390 6.87 -35.00 17.04
C PHE A 390 8.33 -34.58 17.15
N ALA A 391 8.92 -34.73 18.34
CA ALA A 391 10.30 -34.42 18.63
C ALA A 391 11.08 -35.70 18.91
N PHE A 392 12.13 -35.90 18.11
CA PHE A 392 13.02 -37.04 18.20
C PHE A 392 14.43 -36.56 18.53
N GLN A 393 15.05 -37.18 19.54
CA GLN A 393 16.43 -36.92 19.90
C GLN A 393 17.20 -38.25 19.91
N PRO A 394 17.57 -38.79 18.73
CA PRO A 394 18.24 -40.08 18.64
C PRO A 394 19.62 -40.09 19.31
N SER A 395 20.26 -38.93 19.47
CA SER A 395 21.48 -38.76 20.25
C SER A 395 21.58 -37.34 20.82
N GLY A 396 22.51 -37.10 21.75
CA GLY A 396 22.76 -35.73 22.26
C GLY A 396 23.22 -34.73 21.19
N ALA A 397 23.72 -35.24 20.05
CA ALA A 397 24.22 -34.46 18.92
C ALA A 397 23.16 -34.20 17.83
N VAL A 398 21.99 -34.87 17.87
CA VAL A 398 21.01 -34.81 16.79
C VAL A 398 19.62 -34.59 17.36
N ALA A 399 18.94 -33.53 16.90
CA ALA A 399 17.54 -33.27 17.18
C ALA A 399 16.76 -33.18 15.87
N PHE A 400 15.70 -33.96 15.75
CA PHE A 400 14.82 -33.98 14.59
C PHE A 400 13.40 -33.69 15.04
N LYS A 401 12.70 -32.82 14.32
CA LYS A 401 11.29 -32.52 14.56
C LYS A 401 10.51 -32.57 13.27
N VAL A 402 9.29 -33.09 13.35
CA VAL A 402 8.32 -33.05 12.26
C VAL A 402 6.97 -32.62 12.82
N ALA A 403 6.27 -31.74 12.11
CA ALA A 403 5.01 -31.18 12.56
C ALA A 403 3.95 -31.27 11.46
N PRO A 404 3.37 -32.44 11.17
CA PRO A 404 2.24 -32.54 10.24
C PRO A 404 1.11 -31.62 10.67
N THR A 405 0.60 -30.86 9.71
CA THR A 405 -0.50 -29.92 9.90
C THR A 405 -1.59 -30.17 8.87
N LEU A 406 -2.83 -29.99 9.32
CA LEU A 406 -4.00 -29.87 8.46
C LEU A 406 -4.61 -28.51 8.73
N THR A 407 -5.00 -27.80 7.69
CA THR A 407 -5.80 -26.58 7.80
C THR A 407 -6.84 -26.56 6.70
N ILE A 408 -7.98 -25.94 6.98
CA ILE A 408 -9.03 -25.74 5.99
C ILE A 408 -9.16 -24.21 5.75
N GLY A 409 -9.48 -23.81 4.50
CA GLY A 409 -9.63 -22.44 3.91
C GLY A 409 -11.07 -22.13 3.39
N ILE A 410 -11.62 -20.89 3.45
CA ILE A 410 -12.99 -20.30 3.21
C ILE A 410 -12.88 -18.78 3.27
N ALA A 411 -12.70 -18.14 2.13
CA ALA A 411 -12.76 -16.70 2.02
C ALA A 411 -13.97 -16.33 1.17
N THR A 412 -14.72 -15.31 1.58
CA THR A 412 -15.64 -14.61 0.69
C THR A 412 -15.00 -13.29 0.32
N THR A 413 -14.88 -13.05 -0.98
CA THR A 413 -14.45 -11.76 -1.51
C THR A 413 -15.55 -11.19 -2.38
N THR A 414 -15.83 -9.92 -2.18
CA THR A 414 -16.64 -9.12 -3.09
C THR A 414 -15.69 -8.61 -4.18
N ASN A 415 -15.98 -8.91 -5.45
CA ASN A 415 -15.01 -8.76 -6.53
C ASN A 415 -14.67 -7.29 -6.88
N GLY A 416 -13.76 -6.65 -6.14
CA GLY A 416 -13.04 -5.43 -6.53
C GLY A 416 -13.87 -4.14 -6.73
N GLY A 417 -13.19 -3.00 -6.80
CA GLY A 417 -13.79 -1.65 -6.77
C GLY A 417 -14.82 -1.34 -7.88
N ALA A 418 -14.75 -2.00 -9.04
CA ALA A 418 -15.76 -1.83 -10.09
C ALA A 418 -17.10 -2.54 -9.78
N ALA A 419 -17.09 -3.62 -9.00
CA ALA A 419 -18.32 -4.31 -8.61
C ALA A 419 -19.07 -3.60 -7.47
N LEU A 420 -18.40 -2.72 -6.73
CA LEU A 420 -18.95 -2.00 -5.57
C LEU A 420 -19.57 -0.65 -5.92
N GLN A 421 -19.41 -0.20 -7.16
CA GLN A 421 -19.99 1.05 -7.62
C GLN A 421 -21.51 0.97 -7.57
N THR A 422 -22.16 1.84 -6.78
CA THR A 422 -23.64 1.95 -6.69
C THR A 422 -24.21 2.90 -7.71
N GLY A 423 -23.38 3.75 -8.30
CA GLY A 423 -23.80 4.63 -9.36
C GLY A 423 -22.73 5.62 -9.78
N TYR A 424 -23.09 6.48 -10.72
CA TYR A 424 -22.35 7.68 -11.02
C TYR A 424 -23.26 8.75 -11.58
N THR A 425 -22.85 10.01 -11.41
CA THR A 425 -23.51 11.15 -12.03
C THR A 425 -22.50 11.90 -12.87
N THR A 426 -22.88 12.22 -14.10
CA THR A 426 -22.13 13.10 -15.00
C THR A 426 -23.00 14.26 -15.39
N THR A 427 -22.47 15.46 -15.27
CA THR A 427 -23.14 16.69 -15.71
C THR A 427 -22.14 17.50 -16.50
N THR A 428 -22.49 17.89 -17.72
CA THR A 428 -21.70 18.83 -18.53
C THR A 428 -22.59 20.02 -18.85
N GLN A 429 -22.17 21.20 -18.41
CA GLN A 429 -22.95 22.43 -18.46
C GLN A 429 -22.18 23.53 -19.19
N PRO A 430 -22.81 24.20 -20.19
CA PRO A 430 -22.27 25.42 -20.76
C PRO A 430 -22.40 26.59 -19.78
N LEU A 431 -21.49 27.55 -19.89
CA LEU A 431 -21.42 28.75 -19.05
C LEU A 431 -21.56 30.01 -19.89
N ASP A 432 -22.28 30.97 -19.34
CA ASP A 432 -22.41 32.30 -19.92
C ASP A 432 -21.22 33.21 -19.54
N ALA A 433 -21.23 34.43 -20.07
CA ALA A 433 -20.20 35.42 -19.79
C ALA A 433 -20.12 35.81 -18.30
N THR A 434 -21.23 35.77 -17.56
CA THR A 434 -21.23 36.05 -16.11
C THR A 434 -20.62 34.91 -15.30
N GLY A 435 -20.50 33.72 -15.90
CA GLY A 435 -20.07 32.50 -15.23
C GLY A 435 -21.22 31.80 -14.52
N ALA A 436 -22.44 32.29 -14.72
CA ALA A 436 -23.64 31.56 -14.43
C ALA A 436 -23.86 30.50 -15.51
N TYR A 437 -24.78 29.59 -15.22
CA TYR A 437 -25.20 28.57 -16.18
C TYR A 437 -25.87 29.25 -17.37
N ASP A 438 -25.37 28.96 -18.57
CA ASP A 438 -26.02 29.43 -19.78
C ASP A 438 -27.42 28.80 -19.88
N ALA A 439 -28.40 29.57 -20.36
CA ALA A 439 -29.80 29.15 -20.48
C ALA A 439 -30.02 28.10 -21.59
N THR A 440 -28.94 27.67 -22.25
CA THR A 440 -28.91 26.59 -23.24
C THR A 440 -29.21 25.22 -22.64
N THR A 441 -29.36 24.23 -23.52
CA THR A 441 -29.68 22.86 -23.14
C THR A 441 -28.46 22.13 -22.56
N TYR A 442 -28.59 21.52 -21.39
CA TYR A 442 -27.56 20.66 -20.80
C TYR A 442 -28.14 19.33 -20.31
N THR A 443 -27.27 18.32 -20.15
CA THR A 443 -27.67 17.00 -19.71
C THR A 443 -26.98 16.60 -18.41
N THR A 444 -27.76 15.95 -17.55
CA THR A 444 -27.26 15.19 -16.41
C THR A 444 -27.59 13.73 -16.65
N THR A 445 -26.57 12.88 -16.66
CA THR A 445 -26.73 11.42 -16.72
C THR A 445 -26.39 10.85 -15.35
N ALA A 446 -27.39 10.27 -14.70
CA ALA A 446 -27.25 9.51 -13.48
C ALA A 446 -27.44 8.02 -13.79
N VAL A 447 -26.48 7.21 -13.37
CA VAL A 447 -26.57 5.75 -13.43
C VAL A 447 -26.62 5.23 -12.01
N SER A 448 -27.55 4.32 -11.73
CA SER A 448 -27.60 3.56 -10.49
C SER A 448 -27.57 2.06 -10.77
N TYR A 449 -26.99 1.34 -9.83
CA TYR A 449 -26.92 -0.11 -9.84
C TYR A 449 -27.70 -0.64 -8.64
N SER A 450 -28.60 -1.60 -8.85
CA SER A 450 -29.36 -2.25 -7.79
C SER A 450 -29.28 -3.77 -7.90
N GLY A 451 -29.15 -4.47 -6.77
CA GLY A 451 -28.91 -5.92 -6.72
C GLY A 451 -27.51 -6.27 -6.21
N ASP A 452 -27.16 -7.56 -6.25
CA ASP A 452 -25.93 -8.04 -5.64
C ASP A 452 -24.73 -7.94 -6.60
N PRO A 453 -23.57 -7.43 -6.12
CA PRO A 453 -22.34 -7.49 -6.88
C PRO A 453 -21.88 -8.94 -7.05
N ALA A 454 -20.97 -9.18 -7.99
CA ALA A 454 -20.34 -10.48 -8.14
C ALA A 454 -19.55 -10.84 -6.85
N LYS A 455 -19.68 -12.09 -6.41
CA LYS A 455 -19.02 -12.59 -5.20
C LYS A 455 -18.24 -13.85 -5.52
N THR A 456 -17.17 -14.04 -4.78
CA THR A 456 -16.32 -15.22 -4.91
C THR A 456 -16.15 -15.87 -3.55
N PHE A 457 -16.48 -17.15 -3.49
CA PHE A 457 -16.26 -18.02 -2.34
C PHE A 457 -15.11 -18.97 -2.64
N THR A 458 -14.13 -19.04 -1.75
CA THR A 458 -12.91 -19.84 -1.97
C THR A 458 -12.66 -20.78 -0.81
N LEU A 459 -12.75 -22.09 -1.03
CA LEU A 459 -12.37 -23.13 -0.07
C LEU A 459 -10.90 -23.54 -0.29
N MET A 460 -10.06 -23.61 0.76
CA MET A 460 -8.60 -23.85 0.66
C MET A 460 -8.07 -24.86 1.70
N PRO A 461 -8.42 -26.15 1.64
CA PRO A 461 -7.72 -27.16 2.43
C PRO A 461 -6.24 -27.22 2.07
N SER A 462 -5.41 -27.33 3.11
CA SER A 462 -3.96 -27.48 3.00
C SER A 462 -3.44 -28.50 3.99
N ILE A 463 -2.52 -29.34 3.54
CA ILE A 463 -1.72 -30.22 4.39
C ILE A 463 -0.28 -29.76 4.26
N GLN A 464 0.41 -29.58 5.40
CA GLN A 464 1.84 -29.26 5.41
C GLN A 464 2.57 -30.25 6.30
N LEU A 465 3.83 -30.52 5.97
CA LEU A 465 4.69 -31.36 6.79
C LEU A 465 6.02 -30.65 7.09
N PRO A 466 6.02 -29.56 7.87
CA PRO A 466 7.21 -28.93 8.40
C PRO A 466 8.16 -29.95 9.06
N MET A 467 9.43 -29.88 8.66
CA MET A 467 10.50 -30.73 9.16
C MET A 467 11.71 -29.87 9.49
N GLY A 468 12.37 -30.18 10.60
CA GLY A 468 13.62 -29.57 11.01
C GLY A 468 14.59 -30.63 11.54
N LEU A 469 15.86 -30.47 11.20
CA LEU A 469 16.96 -31.28 11.70
C LEU A 469 18.09 -30.36 12.15
N VAL A 470 18.47 -30.48 13.42
CA VAL A 470 19.64 -29.81 13.99
C VAL A 470 20.68 -30.88 14.31
N VAL A 471 21.87 -30.71 13.75
CA VAL A 471 23.02 -31.60 14.00
C VAL A 471 24.14 -30.79 14.63
N LYS A 472 24.60 -31.24 15.79
CA LYS A 472 25.75 -30.72 16.52
C LYS A 472 26.80 -31.83 16.64
N PRO A 473 27.64 -32.03 15.61
CA PRO A 473 28.65 -33.07 15.66
C PRO A 473 29.60 -32.86 16.84
N GLU A 474 30.04 -33.95 17.44
CA GLU A 474 30.97 -33.90 18.56
C GLU A 474 32.30 -33.26 18.11
N GLY A 475 32.82 -32.32 18.91
CA GLY A 475 34.05 -31.58 18.61
C GLY A 475 33.91 -30.41 17.62
N TRP A 476 32.75 -30.22 16.98
CA TRP A 476 32.54 -29.10 16.06
C TRP A 476 32.19 -27.82 16.82
N LYS A 477 32.63 -26.68 16.27
CA LYS A 477 32.33 -25.33 16.79
C LYS A 477 31.07 -24.72 16.19
N PHE A 478 30.36 -25.46 15.33
CA PHE A 478 29.14 -25.01 14.69
C PHE A 478 28.13 -26.16 14.56
N ASN A 479 26.85 -25.79 14.51
CA ASN A 479 25.70 -26.66 14.28
C ASN A 479 25.27 -26.56 12.82
N LEU A 480 24.75 -27.65 12.26
CA LEU A 480 24.05 -27.68 10.98
C LEU A 480 22.55 -27.60 11.24
N LEU A 481 21.85 -26.77 10.45
CA LEU A 481 20.40 -26.64 10.46
C LEU A 481 19.87 -26.98 9.07
N LEU A 482 18.93 -27.92 9.03
CA LEU A 482 18.26 -28.37 7.82
C LEU A 482 16.76 -28.25 8.04
N GLY A 483 16.06 -27.76 7.02
CA GLY A 483 14.60 -27.68 7.06
C GLY A 483 13.97 -28.05 5.74
N ALA A 484 12.77 -28.62 5.82
CA ALA A 484 11.93 -28.89 4.67
C ALA A 484 10.47 -28.57 5.02
N ASN A 485 9.72 -28.04 4.07
CA ASN A 485 8.29 -27.79 4.25
C ASN A 485 7.50 -28.19 3.00
N PRO A 486 7.34 -29.50 2.73
CA PRO A 486 6.42 -29.96 1.70
C PRO A 486 4.98 -29.65 2.10
N ALA A 487 4.20 -29.18 1.13
CA ALA A 487 2.81 -28.79 1.30
C ALA A 487 1.98 -29.16 0.07
N VAL A 488 0.73 -29.55 0.33
CA VAL A 488 -0.30 -29.74 -0.67
C VAL A 488 -1.44 -28.78 -0.33
N THR A 489 -1.82 -27.94 -1.29
CA THR A 489 -2.98 -27.06 -1.16
C THR A 489 -3.96 -27.38 -2.28
N LEU A 490 -5.24 -27.36 -1.95
CA LEU A 490 -6.31 -27.48 -2.93
C LEU A 490 -7.19 -26.24 -2.82
N THR A 491 -7.24 -25.43 -3.87
CA THR A 491 -8.08 -24.23 -3.91
C THR A 491 -9.29 -24.49 -4.78
N SER A 492 -10.48 -24.41 -4.18
CA SER A 492 -11.77 -24.47 -4.88
C SER A 492 -12.41 -23.09 -4.83
N THR A 493 -12.56 -22.44 -5.98
CA THR A 493 -13.11 -21.09 -6.09
C THR A 493 -14.43 -21.15 -6.85
N THR A 494 -15.51 -20.74 -6.20
CA THR A 494 -16.84 -20.59 -6.79
C THR A 494 -17.16 -19.12 -6.93
N SER A 495 -17.31 -18.65 -8.16
CA SER A 495 -17.67 -17.26 -8.45
C SER A 495 -19.12 -17.18 -8.92
N THR A 496 -19.88 -16.24 -8.36
CA THR A 496 -21.25 -15.91 -8.79
C THR A 496 -21.23 -14.65 -9.63
N ALA A 497 -21.95 -14.66 -10.75
CA ALA A 497 -22.16 -13.47 -11.56
C ALA A 497 -22.89 -12.37 -10.76
N SER A 498 -22.74 -11.12 -11.18
CA SER A 498 -23.52 -10.03 -10.60
C SER A 498 -24.98 -10.13 -11.03
N SER A 499 -25.89 -9.85 -10.11
CA SER A 499 -27.33 -9.69 -10.39
C SER A 499 -27.74 -8.23 -10.55
N ARG A 500 -26.78 -7.31 -10.71
CA ARG A 500 -27.06 -5.87 -10.74
C ARG A 500 -27.84 -5.45 -11.98
N VAL A 501 -28.97 -4.79 -11.75
CA VAL A 501 -29.72 -4.05 -12.76
C VAL A 501 -29.11 -2.65 -12.85
N THR A 502 -28.83 -2.20 -14.06
CA THR A 502 -28.34 -0.85 -14.33
C THR A 502 -29.50 0.02 -14.76
N THR A 503 -29.72 1.13 -14.06
CA THR A 503 -30.70 2.15 -14.47
C THR A 503 -29.95 3.40 -14.88
N THR A 504 -30.15 3.86 -16.10
CA THR A 504 -29.59 5.10 -16.61
C THR A 504 -30.70 6.11 -16.81
N THR A 505 -30.64 7.20 -16.04
CA THR A 505 -31.54 8.35 -16.14
C THR A 505 -30.78 9.51 -16.74
N THR A 506 -31.19 9.96 -17.92
CA THR A 506 -30.68 11.19 -18.54
C THR A 506 -31.75 12.27 -18.43
N THR A 507 -31.44 13.32 -17.69
CA THR A 507 -32.29 14.50 -17.56
C THR A 507 -31.71 15.60 -18.43
N THR A 508 -32.51 16.09 -19.36
CA THR A 508 -32.21 17.25 -20.18
C THR A 508 -32.85 18.48 -19.56
N TYR A 509 -32.08 19.54 -19.42
CA TYR A 509 -32.52 20.82 -18.91
C TYR A 509 -32.46 21.85 -20.03
N THR A 510 -33.39 22.80 -20.04
CA THR A 510 -33.37 24.00 -20.90
C THR A 510 -33.72 25.18 -20.02
N ALA A 511 -32.90 26.25 -20.03
CA ALA A 511 -33.05 27.40 -19.12
C ALA A 511 -33.26 26.98 -17.65
N SER A 512 -32.48 26.00 -17.19
CA SER A 512 -32.55 25.41 -15.84
C SER A 512 -33.87 24.71 -15.48
N ALA A 513 -34.83 24.59 -16.40
CA ALA A 513 -36.04 23.78 -16.25
C ALA A 513 -35.83 22.39 -16.86
N VAL A 514 -36.38 21.34 -16.25
CA VAL A 514 -36.37 19.99 -16.82
C VAL A 514 -37.21 19.98 -18.09
N SER A 515 -36.59 19.72 -19.23
CA SER A 515 -37.27 19.65 -20.54
C SER A 515 -37.56 18.22 -20.97
N ALA A 516 -36.73 17.26 -20.57
CA ALA A 516 -36.96 15.83 -20.83
C ALA A 516 -36.29 14.96 -19.77
N VAL A 517 -36.87 13.78 -19.53
CA VAL A 517 -36.27 12.72 -18.71
C VAL A 517 -36.38 11.42 -19.49
N ASN A 518 -35.23 10.82 -19.80
CA ASN A 518 -35.14 9.51 -20.45
C ASN A 518 -34.59 8.51 -19.44
N ILE A 519 -35.33 7.43 -19.20
CA ILE A 519 -34.93 6.34 -18.30
C ILE A 519 -34.77 5.08 -19.14
N SER A 520 -33.62 4.44 -18.99
CA SER A 520 -33.36 3.11 -19.57
C SER A 520 -32.90 2.17 -18.47
N THR A 521 -33.37 0.94 -18.53
CA THR A 521 -32.96 -0.13 -17.62
C THR A 521 -32.33 -1.25 -18.42
N ALA A 522 -31.20 -1.74 -17.93
CA ALA A 522 -30.52 -2.91 -18.46
C ALA A 522 -30.45 -3.96 -17.37
N ASN A 523 -31.06 -5.12 -17.65
CA ASN A 523 -30.94 -6.29 -16.79
C ASN A 523 -29.54 -6.92 -16.95
N PRO A 524 -29.04 -7.62 -15.92
CA PRO A 524 -27.78 -8.34 -16.04
C PRO A 524 -27.86 -9.35 -17.20
N THR A 525 -26.78 -9.42 -17.99
CA THR A 525 -26.70 -10.26 -19.19
C THR A 525 -26.52 -11.72 -18.77
N ASP A 526 -27.64 -12.39 -18.45
CA ASP A 526 -27.74 -13.76 -17.93
C ASP A 526 -27.01 -13.93 -16.56
N PRO A 527 -27.69 -14.27 -15.45
CA PRO A 527 -27.01 -14.58 -14.20
C PRO A 527 -26.19 -15.86 -14.42
N GLY A 528 -24.96 -15.70 -14.90
CA GLY A 528 -24.08 -16.79 -15.29
C GLY A 528 -24.04 -17.85 -14.21
N LYS A 529 -24.12 -19.13 -14.62
CA LYS A 529 -24.00 -20.26 -13.71
C LYS A 529 -22.74 -20.08 -12.87
N ALA A 530 -22.85 -20.38 -11.57
CA ALA A 530 -21.69 -20.37 -10.69
C ALA A 530 -20.56 -21.20 -11.33
N THR A 531 -19.41 -20.57 -11.53
CA THR A 531 -18.25 -21.24 -12.11
C THR A 531 -17.35 -21.68 -10.98
N THR A 532 -17.06 -22.98 -10.93
CA THR A 532 -16.15 -23.55 -9.93
C THR A 532 -14.86 -23.96 -10.61
N THR A 533 -13.74 -23.44 -10.09
CA THR A 533 -12.40 -23.86 -10.49
C THR A 533 -11.74 -24.59 -9.34
N LEU A 534 -11.08 -25.71 -9.64
CA LEU A 534 -10.32 -26.50 -8.67
C LEU A 534 -8.85 -26.53 -9.10
N VAL A 535 -7.97 -26.00 -8.26
CA VAL A 535 -6.52 -25.94 -8.53
C VAL A 535 -5.77 -26.65 -7.42
N PRO A 536 -5.25 -27.86 -7.65
CA PRO A 536 -4.29 -28.48 -6.76
C PRO A 536 -2.91 -27.83 -6.94
N SER A 537 -2.19 -27.63 -5.85
CA SER A 537 -0.83 -27.13 -5.83
C SER A 537 0.02 -27.98 -4.89
N PHE A 538 1.21 -28.33 -5.34
CA PHE A 538 2.25 -28.94 -4.53
C PHE A 538 3.43 -27.97 -4.47
N SER A 539 3.98 -27.79 -3.27
CA SER A 539 5.18 -26.99 -3.07
C SER A 539 6.08 -27.67 -2.06
N GLU A 540 7.38 -27.60 -2.29
CA GLU A 540 8.38 -28.04 -1.33
C GLU A 540 9.49 -27.01 -1.28
N VAL A 541 9.86 -26.60 -0.06
CA VAL A 541 10.94 -25.64 0.17
C VAL A 541 11.95 -26.28 1.11
N HIS A 542 13.23 -26.17 0.76
CA HIS A 542 14.34 -26.65 1.56
C HIS A 542 15.21 -25.50 2.06
N TYR A 543 15.78 -25.70 3.24
CA TYR A 543 16.65 -24.73 3.89
C TYR A 543 17.89 -25.43 4.43
N LEU A 544 19.03 -24.76 4.30
CA LEU A 544 20.31 -25.18 4.85
C LEU A 544 20.96 -23.98 5.56
N GLY A 545 21.43 -24.20 6.77
CA GLY A 545 22.08 -23.17 7.58
C GLY A 545 23.12 -23.73 8.52
N ILE A 546 23.88 -22.80 9.09
CA ILE A 546 24.85 -23.06 10.14
C ILE A 546 24.58 -22.14 11.32
N SER A 547 24.86 -22.63 12.52
CA SER A 547 24.83 -21.83 13.74
C SER A 547 26.15 -21.96 14.49
N VAL A 548 26.79 -20.85 14.83
CA VAL A 548 28.07 -20.80 15.52
C VAL A 548 27.86 -20.18 16.90
N PRO A 549 27.85 -20.99 17.98
CA PRO A 549 27.84 -20.48 19.34
C PRO A 549 29.25 -20.02 19.77
N PHE A 550 29.32 -18.88 20.47
CA PHE A 550 30.52 -18.31 21.06
C PHE A 550 30.44 -18.31 22.58
N ASP A 551 31.60 -18.17 23.23
CA ASP A 551 31.67 -18.05 24.68
C ASP A 551 30.94 -16.79 25.16
N GLY A 552 30.27 -16.91 26.31
CA GLY A 552 29.46 -15.83 26.88
C GLY A 552 28.04 -15.74 26.33
N GLY A 553 27.60 -16.69 25.50
CA GLY A 553 26.20 -16.79 25.03
C GLY A 553 25.93 -16.06 23.71
N VAL A 554 26.96 -15.49 23.07
CA VAL A 554 26.84 -14.91 21.73
C VAL A 554 26.61 -16.03 20.70
N ARG A 555 25.74 -15.80 19.72
CA ARG A 555 25.43 -16.78 18.66
C ARG A 555 25.33 -16.08 17.30
N PHE A 556 25.90 -16.70 16.27
CA PHE A 556 25.67 -16.33 14.86
C PHE A 556 24.91 -17.43 14.14
N ASP A 557 23.80 -17.09 13.51
CA ASP A 557 23.08 -17.97 12.59
C ASP A 557 23.28 -17.48 11.16
N ALA A 558 23.55 -18.39 10.23
CA ALA A 558 23.70 -18.08 8.82
C ALA A 558 22.88 -19.03 7.93
N ARG A 559 22.13 -18.45 6.99
CA ARG A 559 21.46 -19.20 5.91
C ARG A 559 22.41 -19.30 4.73
N LEU A 560 22.62 -20.53 4.26
CA LEU A 560 23.52 -20.83 3.16
C LEU A 560 22.75 -20.90 1.84
N ASN A 561 23.41 -20.53 0.75
CA ASN A 561 22.97 -20.87 -0.59
C ASN A 561 23.03 -22.38 -0.81
N ALA A 562 22.31 -22.89 -1.81
CA ALA A 562 22.29 -24.31 -2.19
C ALA A 562 23.68 -24.90 -2.57
N ASN A 563 24.75 -24.10 -2.51
CA ASN A 563 26.13 -24.53 -2.71
C ASN A 563 26.97 -24.27 -1.45
N LEU A 564 27.31 -25.34 -0.72
CA LEU A 564 28.18 -25.34 0.47
C LEU A 564 29.60 -24.82 0.22
N LEU A 565 30.03 -24.74 -1.05
CA LEU A 565 31.36 -24.31 -1.47
C LEU A 565 31.37 -22.88 -2.02
N ASN A 566 30.19 -22.24 -2.16
CA ASN A 566 30.07 -20.88 -2.65
C ASN A 566 29.32 -19.98 -1.64
N PHE A 567 30.09 -19.27 -0.81
CA PHE A 567 29.61 -18.32 0.20
C PHE A 567 29.34 -16.92 -0.36
N GLU A 568 29.11 -16.76 -1.67
CA GLU A 568 28.89 -15.47 -2.34
C GLU A 568 27.76 -14.63 -1.71
N SER A 569 26.80 -15.26 -1.02
CA SER A 569 25.84 -14.54 -0.19
C SER A 569 25.33 -15.39 0.97
N PHE A 570 25.27 -14.81 2.17
CA PHE A 570 24.69 -15.40 3.37
C PHE A 570 23.98 -14.30 4.17
N THR A 571 22.87 -14.64 4.83
CA THR A 571 22.20 -13.75 5.78
C THR A 571 22.64 -14.13 7.18
N VAL A 572 23.13 -13.18 7.99
CA VAL A 572 23.54 -13.42 9.38
C VAL A 572 22.54 -12.83 10.35
N GLN A 573 22.25 -13.58 11.41
CA GLN A 573 21.59 -13.08 12.61
C GLN A 573 22.55 -13.22 13.80
N ALA A 574 22.74 -12.12 14.54
CA ALA A 574 23.60 -12.06 15.71
C ALA A 574 22.77 -11.94 16.98
N PHE A 575 23.21 -12.61 18.04
CA PHE A 575 22.62 -12.55 19.37
C PHE A 575 23.69 -12.17 20.38
N ILE A 576 23.45 -11.12 21.18
CA ILE A 576 24.42 -10.56 22.13
C ILE A 576 23.78 -10.41 23.52
N PRO A 577 24.13 -11.29 24.48
CA PRO A 577 23.75 -11.11 25.88
C PRO A 577 24.45 -9.91 26.51
N LEU A 578 23.66 -9.10 27.22
CA LEU A 578 24.11 -8.00 28.07
C LEU A 578 24.15 -8.54 29.50
N LYS A 579 25.36 -8.77 30.01
CA LYS A 579 25.58 -9.25 31.39
C LYS A 579 25.17 -8.22 32.44
#